data_AF-W2SR98-F1
#
_entry.id   AF-W2SR98-F1
#
_cell.length_a   1.000
_cell.length_b   1.000
_cell.length_c   1.000
_cell.angle_alpha   90.00
_cell.angle_beta   90.00
_cell.angle_gamma   90.00
#
_symmetry.space_group_name_H-M   'P 1'
#
loop_
_entity.id
_entity.type
_entity.pdbx_description
1 polymer ?
#
loop_
_entity_poly.entity_id
_entity_poly.type
_entity_poly.pdbx_seq_one_letter_code
_entity_poly.pdbx_strand_id
1 'polypeptide(L)' 'QAFYHQIRMAIIVQPDKFLHQQKINLDLIMEGYEFRTLLVSLHKLSKYIDISQLPENFGGTFPYDAEQWCIERE' A
#
# COMPACT_ATOMS: atom_id res chain seq x y z
N GLN A 1 -14.93 -17.50 -7.28
CA GLN A 1 -14.27 -17.36 -5.96
C GLN A 1 -13.90 -15.90 -5.79
N ALA A 2 -14.19 -15.28 -4.65
CA ALA A 2 -14.01 -13.85 -4.50
C ALA A 2 -12.52 -13.49 -4.30
N PHE A 3 -12.04 -12.48 -5.05
CA PHE A 3 -10.62 -12.11 -5.18
C PHE A 3 -9.91 -11.83 -3.84
N TYR A 4 -10.65 -11.33 -2.84
CA TYR A 4 -10.09 -10.98 -1.53
C TYR A 4 -9.48 -12.16 -0.77
N HIS A 5 -9.88 -13.40 -1.06
CA HIS A 5 -9.25 -14.59 -0.46
C HIS A 5 -7.81 -14.85 -0.95
N GLN A 6 -7.40 -14.20 -2.05
CA GLN A 6 -6.05 -14.32 -2.60
C GLN A 6 -5.10 -13.22 -2.09
N ILE A 7 -5.63 -12.26 -1.34
CA ILE A 7 -4.84 -11.15 -0.80
C ILE A 7 -4.12 -11.65 0.47
N ARG A 8 -2.79 -11.74 0.40
CA ARG A 8 -1.97 -12.08 1.57
C ARG A 8 -1.89 -10.92 2.55
N MET A 9 -1.74 -9.70 2.04
CA MET A 9 -1.52 -8.51 2.82
C MET A 9 -1.89 -7.26 2.02
N ALA A 10 -2.48 -6.26 2.68
CA ALA A 10 -2.60 -4.91 2.17
C ALA A 10 -1.85 -3.93 3.08
N ILE A 11 -0.97 -3.11 2.50
CA ILE A 11 -0.26 -2.05 3.22
C ILE A 11 -0.84 -0.71 2.76
N ILE A 12 -1.34 0.05 3.72
CA ILE A 12 -1.87 1.39 3.52
C ILE A 12 -0.78 2.36 3.96
N VAL A 13 -0.25 3.13 3.02
CA VAL A 13 0.65 4.23 3.35
C VAL A 13 -0.18 5.32 4.01
N GLN A 14 0.10 5.60 5.28
CA GLN A 14 -0.69 6.53 6.08
C GLN A 14 -0.78 7.89 5.37
N PRO A 15 -1.98 8.32 4.94
CA PRO A 15 -2.15 9.65 4.38
C PRO A 15 -2.13 10.65 5.54
N ASP A 16 -1.10 11.48 5.58
CA ASP A 16 -0.92 12.45 6.66
C ASP A 16 -2.11 13.42 6.72
N LYS A 17 -2.63 13.62 7.93
CA LYS A 17 -3.70 14.58 8.30
C LYS A 17 -5.06 14.37 7.63
N PHE A 18 -5.15 13.74 6.46
CA PHE A 18 -6.39 13.54 5.71
C PHE A 18 -7.43 12.75 6.51
N LEU A 19 -7.05 11.59 7.05
CA LEU A 19 -7.97 10.72 7.80
C LEU A 19 -8.47 11.39 9.07
N HIS A 20 -7.56 12.10 9.74
CA HIS A 20 -7.90 12.83 10.96
C HIS A 20 -8.88 13.97 10.65
N GLN A 21 -8.64 14.73 9.58
CA GLN A 21 -9.55 15.79 9.11
C GLN A 21 -10.93 15.26 8.74
N GLN A 22 -10.99 14.11 8.08
CA GLN A 22 -12.24 13.47 7.66
C GLN A 22 -12.87 12.60 8.75
N LYS A 23 -12.25 12.49 9.93
CA LYS A 23 -12.66 11.61 11.05
C LYS A 23 -12.88 10.15 10.62
N ILE A 24 -12.10 9.67 9.65
CA ILE A 24 -12.18 8.30 9.15
C ILE A 24 -11.39 7.40 10.11
N ASN A 25 -12.08 6.41 10.70
CA ASN A 25 -11.44 5.37 11.49
C ASN A 25 -11.04 4.19 10.58
N LEU A 26 -9.80 4.22 10.10
CA LEU A 26 -9.27 3.15 9.24
C LEU A 26 -9.18 1.81 9.97
N ASP A 27 -8.92 1.80 11.28
CA ASP A 27 -8.80 0.56 12.04
C ASP A 27 -10.14 -0.21 12.00
N LEU A 28 -11.27 0.50 12.16
CA LEU A 28 -12.60 -0.08 12.03
C LEU A 28 -12.89 -0.61 10.61
N ILE A 29 -12.43 0.10 9.58
CA ILE A 29 -12.59 -0.34 8.18
C ILE A 29 -11.74 -1.60 7.92
N MET A 30 -10.53 -1.63 8.48
CA MET A 30 -9.58 -2.72 8.35
C MET A 30 -10.06 -4.00 9.03
N GLU A 31 -10.82 -3.91 10.14
CA GLU A 31 -11.47 -5.05 10.81
C GLU A 31 -12.50 -5.77 9.91
N GLY A 32 -13.04 -5.08 8.90
CA GLY A 32 -13.99 -5.66 7.95
C GLY A 32 -13.36 -6.60 6.90
N TYR A 33 -12.04 -6.73 6.88
CA TYR A 33 -11.32 -7.57 5.93
C TYR A 33 -10.67 -8.77 6.62
N GLU A 34 -10.77 -9.95 5.99
CA GLU A 34 -10.21 -11.20 6.52
C GLU A 34 -8.69 -11.32 6.29
N PHE A 35 -8.11 -10.48 5.43
CA PHE A 35 -6.67 -10.48 5.15
C PHE A 35 -5.91 -9.50 6.02
N ARG A 36 -4.60 -9.72 6.16
CA ARG A 36 -3.74 -8.86 6.96
C ARG A 36 -3.67 -7.45 6.37
N THR A 37 -4.01 -6.46 7.17
CA THR A 37 -3.94 -5.04 6.81
C THR A 37 -2.91 -4.33 7.71
N LEU A 38 -2.14 -3.40 7.15
CA LEU A 38 -1.14 -2.62 7.89
C LEU A 38 -1.21 -1.14 7.52
N LEU A 39 -1.33 -0.27 8.52
CA LEU A 39 -1.19 1.18 8.36
C LEU A 39 0.25 1.58 8.67
N VAL A 40 0.96 2.15 7.69
CA VAL A 40 2.42 2.39 7.80
C VAL A 40 2.76 3.77 7.24
N SER A 41 3.57 4.55 7.94
CA SER A 41 4.14 5.79 7.39
C SER A 41 5.11 5.49 6.24
N LEU A 42 5.19 6.36 5.23
CA LEU A 42 6.07 6.19 4.06
C LEU A 42 7.49 5.72 4.42
N HIS A 43 8.15 6.39 5.36
CA HIS A 43 9.52 6.08 5.80
C HIS A 43 9.73 4.72 6.48
N LYS A 44 8.64 4.02 6.84
CA LYS A 44 8.69 2.69 7.48
C LYS A 44 8.37 1.56 6.50
N LEU A 45 8.09 1.85 5.23
CA LEU A 45 7.75 0.82 4.22
C LEU A 45 8.86 -0.22 4.04
N SER A 46 10.12 0.20 4.09
CA SER A 46 11.28 -0.69 3.95
C SER A 46 11.40 -1.75 5.06
N LYS A 47 10.62 -1.63 6.15
CA LYS A 47 10.52 -2.68 7.18
C LYS A 47 9.67 -3.87 6.73
N TYR A 48 8.85 -3.70 5.70
CA TYR A 48 7.88 -4.69 5.25
C TYR A 48 8.10 -5.14 3.80
N ILE A 49 8.72 -4.28 2.98
CA ILE A 49 9.01 -4.54 1.58
C ILE A 49 10.50 -4.27 1.35
N ASP A 50 11.16 -5.17 0.63
CA ASP A 50 12.55 -4.98 0.20
C ASP A 50 12.69 -3.68 -0.61
N ILE A 51 13.74 -2.90 -0.33
CA ILE A 51 14.01 -1.65 -1.04
C ILE A 51 14.17 -1.84 -2.55
N SER A 52 14.63 -3.01 -2.99
CA SER A 52 14.79 -3.35 -4.41
C SER A 52 13.44 -3.55 -5.13
N GLN A 53 12.36 -3.72 -4.37
CA GLN A 53 10.99 -3.92 -4.86
C GLN A 53 10.11 -2.69 -4.61
N LEU A 54 10.67 -1.64 -4.00
CA LEU A 54 10.00 -0.38 -3.75
C LEU A 54 10.43 0.65 -4.78
N PRO A 55 9.48 1.39 -5.38
CA PRO A 55 9.84 2.50 -6.25
C PRO A 55 10.60 3.61 -5.51
N GLU A 56 11.38 4.39 -6.24
CA GLU A 56 12.23 5.46 -5.67
C GLU A 56 11.43 6.51 -4.88
N ASN A 57 10.23 6.87 -5.33
CA ASN A 57 9.35 7.81 -4.62
C ASN A 57 8.78 7.24 -3.29
N PHE A 58 8.88 5.93 -3.08
CA PHE A 58 8.57 5.27 -1.81
C PHE A 58 9.83 4.94 -0.98
N GLY A 59 11.00 5.44 -1.38
CA GLY A 59 12.27 5.25 -0.69
C GLY A 59 13.00 3.94 -1.03
N GLY A 60 12.69 3.32 -2.17
CA GLY A 60 13.41 2.16 -2.68
C GLY A 60 14.31 2.47 -3.87
N THR A 61 14.64 1.45 -4.65
CA THR A 61 15.54 1.52 -5.82
C THR A 61 14.93 0.90 -7.08
N PHE A 62 13.64 0.53 -7.05
CA PHE A 62 12.96 -0.06 -8.19
C PHE A 62 12.59 1.03 -9.21
N PRO A 63 13.07 0.96 -10.46
CA PRO A 63 12.69 1.90 -11.50
C PRO A 63 11.27 1.58 -11.97
N TYR A 64 10.27 2.32 -11.44
CA TYR A 64 8.87 2.17 -11.82
C TYR A 64 8.40 3.38 -12.61
N ASP A 65 7.88 3.12 -13.80
CA ASP A 65 7.18 4.09 -14.64
C ASP A 65 5.75 3.60 -14.88
N ALA A 66 4.76 4.41 -14.47
CA ALA A 66 3.36 4.03 -14.53
C ALA A 66 2.81 4.05 -15.97
N GLU A 67 3.31 4.94 -16.83
CA GLU A 67 2.88 5.03 -18.23
C GLU A 67 3.41 3.84 -19.02
N GLN A 68 4.71 3.55 -18.87
CA GLN A 68 5.35 2.38 -19.47
C GLN A 68 4.68 1.07 -19.02
N TRP A 69 4.36 0.94 -17.74
CA TRP A 69 3.68 -0.25 -17.20
C TRP A 69 2.33 -0.52 -17.85
N CYS A 70 1.57 0.55 -18.17
CA CYS A 70 0.29 0.46 -18.87
C CYS A 70 0.47 0.03 -20.32
N ILE A 71 1.43 0.65 -21.03
CA ILE A 71 1.72 0.35 -22.45
C ILE A 71 2.12 -1.12 -22.63
N GLU A 72 2.92 -1.69 -21.73
CA GLU A 72 3.35 -3.11 -21.81
C GLU A 72 2.23 -4.14 -21.64
N ARG A 73 1.05 -3.70 -21.19
CA ARG A 73 -0.11 -4.57 -20.87
C ARG A 73 -1.29 -4.38 -21.82
N GLU A 74 -1.14 -3.50 -22.80
CA GLU A 74 -2.07 -3.32 -23.91
C GLU A 74 -1.74 -4.30 -25.05
#